data_AF-A0AA41W091-F1
#
_entry.id   AF-A0AA41W091-F1
#
_cell.length_a   1.000
_cell.length_b   1.000
_cell.length_c   1.000
_cell.angle_alpha   90.00
_cell.angle_beta   90.00
_cell.angle_gamma   90.00
#
_symmetry.space_group_name_H-M   'P 1'
#
loop_
_entity.id
_entity.type
_entity.pdbx_description
1 polymer ?
#
loop_
_entity_poly.entity_id
_entity_poly.type
_entity_poly.pdbx_seq_one_letter_code
_entity_poly.pdbx_strand_id
1 'polypeptide(L)' 'KMWCYCRLVYMPMSYLYGKRFVGPITDLILSLREELHVQPYDKIEWNGTRHECAK' A
#
# COMPACT_ATOMS: atom_id res chain seq x y z
N LYS A 1 -12.52 2.86 23.31
CA LYS A 1 -12.24 4.29 23.01
C LYS A 1 -10.90 4.33 22.27
N MET A 2 -10.87 4.77 21.01
CA MET A 2 -9.62 4.86 20.22
C MET A 2 -8.82 6.09 20.66
N TRP A 3 -7.50 5.98 20.71
CA TRP A 3 -6.62 7.10 21.08
C TRP A 3 -6.73 8.24 20.05
N CYS A 4 -6.61 9.48 20.50
CA CYS A 4 -6.77 10.66 19.64
C CYS A 4 -5.79 10.66 18.46
N TYR A 5 -4.54 10.25 18.67
CA TYR A 5 -3.53 10.14 17.62
C TYR A 5 -3.87 9.07 16.58
N CYS A 6 -4.34 7.89 17.00
CA CYS A 6 -4.79 6.84 16.08
C CYS A 6 -5.91 7.36 15.19
N ARG A 7 -6.88 8.10 15.76
CA ARG A 7 -7.99 8.65 14.97
C ARG A 7 -7.50 9.63 13.88
N LEU A 8 -6.53 10.49 14.21
CA LEU A 8 -5.99 11.46 13.26
C LEU A 8 -5.26 10.81 12.08
N VAL A 9 -4.63 9.65 12.28
CA VAL A 9 -3.92 8.92 11.22
C VAL A 9 -4.87 8.03 10.41
N TYR A 10 -5.73 7.24 11.07
CA TYR A 10 -6.59 6.29 10.36
C TYR A 10 -7.73 6.95 9.59
N MET A 11 -8.22 8.13 10.01
CA MET A 11 -9.29 8.86 9.29
C MET A 11 -8.89 9.22 7.83
N PRO A 12 -7.80 9.96 7.57
CA PRO A 12 -7.40 10.28 6.20
C PRO A 12 -6.97 9.03 5.41
N MET A 13 -6.31 8.07 6.05
CA MET A 13 -5.94 6.80 5.40
C MET A 13 -7.17 6.03 4.92
N SER A 14 -8.24 5.97 5.72
CA SER A 14 -9.50 5.29 5.36
C SER A 14 -10.20 5.98 4.18
N TYR A 15 -10.17 7.31 4.14
CA TYR A 15 -10.73 8.07 3.02
C TYR A 15 -9.99 7.78 1.71
N LEU A 16 -8.65 7.80 1.72
CA LEU A 16 -7.83 7.48 0.54
C LEU A 16 -8.03 6.03 0.09
N TYR A 17 -8.09 5.09 1.04
CA TYR A 17 -8.37 3.68 0.76
C TYR A 17 -9.75 3.49 0.10
N GLY A 18 -10.79 4.14 0.63
CA GLY A 18 -12.14 4.09 0.05
C GLY A 18 -12.22 4.71 -1.35
N LYS A 19 -11.50 5.82 -1.58
CA LYS A 19 -11.39 6.45 -2.91
C LYS A 19 -10.52 5.65 -3.89
N ARG A 20 -9.72 4.69 -3.40
CA ARG A 20 -8.67 3.99 -4.16
C ARG A 20 -7.76 4.99 -4.91
N PHE A 21 -7.32 6.03 -4.19
CA PHE A 21 -6.47 7.06 -4.78
C PHE A 21 -5.12 6.47 -5.20
N VAL A 22 -4.75 6.65 -6.47
CA VAL A 22 -3.46 6.24 -7.04
C VAL A 22 -2.82 7.46 -7.71
N GLY A 23 -1.54 7.70 -7.42
CA GLY A 23 -0.76 8.76 -8.07
C GLY A 23 -0.41 8.43 -9.52
N PRO A 24 0.16 9.40 -10.26
CA PRO A 24 0.65 9.15 -11.62
C PRO A 24 1.76 8.10 -11.58
N ILE A 25 1.74 7.14 -12.53
CA ILE A 25 2.81 6.15 -12.68
C ILE A 25 3.92 6.81 -13.49
N THR A 26 5.05 7.07 -12.84
CA THR A 26 6.27 7.61 -13.44
C THR A 26 7.29 6.50 -13.65
N ASP A 27 8.32 6.75 -14.47
CA ASP A 27 9.39 5.78 -14.72
C ASP A 27 10.11 5.35 -13.44
N LEU A 28 10.25 6.28 -12.47
CA LEU A 28 10.78 5.97 -11.14
C LEU A 28 9.91 4.97 -10.38
N ILE A 29 8.58 5.05 -10.50
CA ILE A 29 7.68 4.09 -9.85
C ILE A 29 7.81 2.71 -10.50
N LEU A 30 8.01 2.65 -11.82
CA LEU A 30 8.25 1.38 -12.51
C LEU A 30 9.56 0.75 -12.06
N SER A 31 10.66 1.51 -11.97
CA SER A 31 11.94 0.98 -11.48
C SER A 31 11.85 0.50 -10.02
N LEU A 32 11.15 1.25 -9.16
CA LEU A 32 10.96 0.86 -7.76
C LEU A 32 10.18 -0.45 -7.61
N ARG A 33 9.23 -0.74 -8.50
CA ARG A 33 8.46 -2.00 -8.47
C ARG A 33 9.35 -3.21 -8.75
N GLU A 34 10.37 -3.07 -9.59
CA GLU A 34 11.34 -4.13 -9.89
C GLU A 34 12.35 -4.30 -8.75
N GLU A 35 12.74 -3.22 -8.08
CA GLU A 35 13.73 -3.25 -6.99
C GLU A 35 13.15 -3.78 -5.66
N LEU A 36 11.93 -3.35 -5.29
CA LEU A 36 11.35 -3.64 -3.97
C LEU A 36 10.78 -5.06 -3.83
N HIS A 37 10.45 -5.71 -4.94
CA HIS A 37 9.74 -6.99 -4.92
C HIS A 37 10.62 -8.11 -5.47
N VAL A 38 10.67 -9.23 -4.73
CA VAL A 38 11.44 -10.43 -5.15
C VAL A 38 10.79 -11.13 -6.34
N GLN A 39 9.48 -10.99 -6.48
CA GLN A 39 8.70 -11.57 -7.57
C GLN A 39 8.29 -10.48 -8.58
N PRO A 40 8.13 -10.81 -9.87
CA PRO A 40 7.65 -9.86 -10.87
C PRO A 40 6.33 -9.24 -10.42
N TYR A 41 6.23 -7.91 -10.47
CA TYR A 41 5.09 -7.14 -9.94
C TYR A 41 3.73 -7.65 -10.43
N ASP A 42 3.65 -8.04 -11.71
CA ASP A 42 2.43 -8.53 -12.35
C ASP A 42 1.97 -9.92 -11.87
N LYS A 43 2.86 -10.68 -11.23
CA LYS A 43 2.57 -12.02 -10.70
C LYS A 43 2.22 -12.04 -9.22
N ILE A 44 2.27 -10.89 -8.53
CA ILE A 44 2.02 -10.80 -7.09
C ILE A 44 0.51 -10.92 -6.82
N GLU A 45 0.11 -11.90 -6.02
CA GLU A 45 -1.26 -12.06 -5.56
C GLU A 45 -1.57 -11.14 -4.36
N TRP A 46 -1.89 -9.87 -4.64
CA TRP A 46 -2.13 -8.83 -3.61
C TRP A 46 -3.24 -9.15 -2.58
N ASN A 47 -4.15 -10.07 -2.90
CA ASN A 47 -5.20 -10.48 -1.96
C ASN A 47 -4.68 -11.43 -0.87
N GLY A 48 -3.75 -12.33 -1.23
CA GLY A 48 -3.13 -13.26 -0.29
C GLY A 48 -2.12 -12.59 0.64
N THR A 49 -1.45 -11.52 0.19
CA THR A 49 -0.37 -10.86 0.93
C THR A 49 -0.83 -9.97 2.08
N ARG A 50 -2.15 -9.75 2.28
CA ARG A 50 -2.69 -8.81 3.29
C ARG A 50 -2.31 -9.11 4.74
N HIS A 51 -2.02 -10.38 5.04
CA HIS A 51 -1.65 -10.85 6.36
C HIS A 51 -0.19 -11.35 6.43
N GLU A 52 0.57 -11.17 5.35
CA GLU A 52 1.99 -11.51 5.30
C GLU A 52 2.80 -10.35 5.86
N CYS A 53 3.46 -10.58 6.99
CA CYS A 53 4.40 -9.63 7.59
C CYS A 53 5.67 -10.39 7.96
N ALA A 54 6.84 -9.84 7.61
CA ALA A 54 8.10 -10.35 8.12
C ALA A 54 8.11 -10.20 9.64
N LYS A 55 8.58 -11.24 10.35
CA LYS A 55 8.71 -11.25 11.81
C LYS A 55 10.01 -10.61 12.25
#